data_AF-A0A381IKS3-F1
#
_entry.id   AF-A0A381IKS3-F1
#
_cell.length_a   1.000
_cell.length_b   1.000
_cell.length_c   1.000
_cell.angle_alpha   90.00
_cell.angle_beta   90.00
_cell.angle_gamma   90.00
#
_symmetry.space_group_name_H-M   'P 1'
#
loop_
_entity.id
_entity.type
_entity.pdbx_description
1 polymer ?
#
loop_
_entity_poly.entity_id
_entity_poly.type
_entity_poly.pdbx_seq_one_letter_code
_entity_poly.pdbx_strand_id
1 'polypeptide(L)'
;MTAQSTWLATISFMVLCGAALAISGNLAVPLLGISALLGGIVLIYLAAYYPFALAITFAASSMFRIHEALLMLSPLRLPLILAAITAVSLLWHLVKGNLRPEWTSQIVWFVLFFGLVSFGVPLAASPSAAFSAWVDSFSKIFVMTLSVAWLVRNPHEFRSAARAIALFGLVVALVALRNKAIGVELVEDGRVTIGRSYGSILGDPNDLAFMLLPALGFAASLAFTAHSRLERFIFAGAGLLVLLAITYTRSRGGLVGCFALGAVLAYATMRSRSLATVAVVVLVVTLYIGMGLGSRLTAGSVNGKLDESAAGRIAMWSLATRVGLEHPVIGIGLANFEREAYRSSGKWKAVHNTWLSVLAESGIVGLGLFLGMVSATVYTLLAALRSLPLENHIHRCMALGLLSSFAGLCGAGSFLSHGFSWPIYVLVGLTAALNSAIRSPVAKQPRPQTPVRQNPKYDQGVSTAVSYPPPKAR
;
A
#
# COMPACT_ATOMS: atom_id res chain seq x y z
N MET A 1 19.29 7.56 18.35
CA MET A 1 18.50 8.76 18.00
C MET A 1 17.11 8.32 17.57
N THR A 2 16.06 8.97 18.06
CA THR A 2 14.66 8.51 17.91
C THR A 2 14.14 8.68 16.48
N ALA A 3 13.20 7.84 16.08
CA ALA A 3 12.50 7.87 14.79
C ALA A 3 11.91 9.24 14.37
N GLN A 4 11.63 10.09 15.35
CA GLN A 4 11.19 11.46 15.11
C GLN A 4 12.27 12.29 14.41
N SER A 5 13.55 12.06 14.71
CA SER A 5 14.68 12.75 14.06
C SER A 5 14.84 12.39 12.58
N THR A 6 14.47 11.18 12.16
CA THR A 6 14.57 10.73 10.75
C THR A 6 13.42 11.24 9.88
N TRP A 7 12.20 11.33 10.43
CA TRP A 7 11.05 11.90 9.71
C TRP A 7 11.18 13.41 9.56
N LEU A 8 11.61 14.12 10.61
CA LEU A 8 11.88 15.54 10.54
C LEU A 8 13.03 15.85 9.58
N ALA A 9 14.10 15.06 9.56
CA ALA A 9 15.18 15.25 8.57
C ALA A 9 14.69 15.05 7.12
N THR A 10 13.87 14.03 6.86
CA THR A 10 13.38 13.72 5.50
C THR A 10 12.34 14.74 5.02
N ILE A 11 11.43 15.16 5.91
CA ILE A 11 10.41 16.18 5.60
C ILE A 11 11.05 17.55 5.47
N SER A 12 11.95 17.94 6.40
CA SER A 12 12.71 19.18 6.29
C SER A 12 13.58 19.19 5.04
N PHE A 13 14.11 18.05 4.60
CA PHE A 13 14.85 17.92 3.35
C PHE A 13 13.96 18.06 2.11
N MET A 14 12.76 17.47 2.09
CA MET A 14 11.81 17.68 0.99
C MET A 14 11.31 19.12 0.92
N VAL A 15 11.12 19.77 2.07
CA VAL A 15 10.78 21.20 2.16
C VAL A 15 11.96 22.06 1.71
N LEU A 16 13.20 21.72 2.06
CA LEU A 16 14.41 22.43 1.62
C LEU A 16 14.68 22.24 0.12
N CYS A 17 14.46 21.04 -0.43
CA CYS A 17 14.56 20.79 -1.86
C CYS A 17 13.43 21.50 -2.63
N GLY A 18 12.21 21.48 -2.09
CA GLY A 18 11.08 22.24 -2.61
C GLY A 18 11.32 23.75 -2.58
N ALA A 19 11.92 24.27 -1.51
CA ALA A 19 12.33 25.67 -1.40
C ALA A 19 13.47 26.01 -2.38
N ALA A 20 14.53 25.19 -2.46
CA ALA A 20 15.63 25.40 -3.39
C ALA A 20 15.19 25.40 -4.87
N LEU A 21 14.20 24.56 -5.21
CA LEU A 21 13.62 24.51 -6.55
C LEU A 21 12.58 25.62 -6.80
N ALA A 22 11.84 26.06 -5.78
CA ALA A 22 10.93 27.22 -5.89
C ALA A 22 11.67 28.56 -6.02
N ILE A 23 12.88 28.67 -5.50
CA ILE A 23 13.72 29.87 -5.56
C ILE A 23 14.55 29.91 -6.88
N SER A 24 14.51 28.85 -7.69
CA SER A 24 15.28 28.74 -8.96
C SER A 24 14.87 29.70 -10.09
N GLY A 25 13.81 30.51 -9.89
CA GLY A 25 13.39 31.51 -10.88
C GLY A 25 14.30 32.74 -11.00
N ASN A 26 15.23 32.98 -10.05
CA ASN A 26 16.03 34.21 -10.03
C ASN A 26 17.43 34.10 -9.41
N LEU A 27 18.00 32.90 -9.24
CA LEU A 27 19.37 32.76 -8.68
C LEU A 27 20.44 32.64 -9.75
N ALA A 28 21.56 33.33 -9.51
CA ALA A 28 22.78 33.22 -10.30
C ALA A 28 23.27 31.76 -10.39
N VAL A 29 23.72 31.36 -11.57
CA VAL A 29 24.23 30.01 -11.94
C VAL A 29 25.16 29.35 -10.90
N PRO A 30 26.07 30.07 -10.20
CA PRO A 30 26.93 29.46 -9.17
C PRO A 30 26.15 28.91 -7.96
N LEU A 31 25.06 29.57 -7.57
CA LEU A 31 24.25 29.16 -6.41
C LEU A 31 23.41 27.92 -6.72
N LEU A 32 23.03 27.71 -7.99
CA LEU A 32 22.40 26.48 -8.46
C LEU A 32 23.37 25.29 -8.37
N GLY A 33 24.64 25.50 -8.72
CA GLY A 33 25.68 24.47 -8.60
C GLY A 33 25.94 24.05 -7.15
N ILE A 34 26.03 25.01 -6.24
CA ILE A 34 26.21 24.73 -4.80
C ILE A 34 24.99 24.01 -4.22
N SER A 35 23.77 24.44 -4.58
CA SER A 35 22.53 23.80 -4.12
C SER A 35 22.40 22.36 -4.62
N ALA A 36 22.78 22.08 -5.87
CA ALA A 36 22.80 20.74 -6.43
C ALA A 36 23.86 19.85 -5.76
N LEU A 37 25.04 20.38 -5.47
CA LEU A 37 26.10 19.66 -4.76
C LEU A 37 25.67 19.30 -3.33
N LEU A 38 25.15 20.27 -2.57
CA LEU A 38 24.65 20.05 -1.21
C LEU A 38 23.48 19.05 -1.21
N GLY A 39 22.56 19.17 -2.17
CA GLY A 39 21.51 18.19 -2.39
C GLY A 39 22.08 16.79 -2.61
N GLY A 40 23.05 16.64 -3.51
CA GLY A 40 23.73 15.37 -3.78
C GLY A 40 24.40 14.75 -2.55
N ILE A 41 25.11 15.56 -1.75
CA ILE A 41 25.76 15.09 -0.51
C ILE A 41 24.73 14.58 0.50
N VAL A 42 23.63 15.31 0.70
CA VAL A 42 22.57 14.88 1.61
C VAL A 42 21.91 13.59 1.11
N LEU A 43 21.72 13.46 -0.20
CA LEU A 43 21.14 12.24 -0.78
C LEU A 43 22.05 11.02 -0.62
N ILE A 44 23.37 11.19 -0.79
CA ILE A 44 24.36 10.13 -0.52
C ILE A 44 24.33 9.75 0.97
N TYR A 45 24.28 10.75 1.86
CA TYR A 45 24.19 10.53 3.29
C TYR A 45 22.90 9.75 3.67
N LEU A 46 21.75 10.15 3.12
CA LEU A 46 20.49 9.42 3.32
C LEU A 46 20.55 7.99 2.78
N ALA A 47 21.12 7.79 1.59
CA ALA A 47 21.30 6.47 1.00
C ALA A 47 22.20 5.55 1.85
N ALA A 48 23.25 6.10 2.44
CA ALA A 48 24.21 5.33 3.23
C ALA A 48 23.67 5.00 4.64
N TYR A 49 23.04 5.96 5.31
CA TYR A 49 22.71 5.86 6.74
C TYR A 49 21.23 5.62 7.04
N TYR A 50 20.32 5.95 6.11
CA TYR A 50 18.87 5.84 6.32
C TYR A 50 18.13 5.12 5.16
N PRO A 51 18.60 3.93 4.74
CA PRO A 51 18.04 3.21 3.60
C PRO A 51 16.55 2.88 3.79
N PHE A 52 16.14 2.50 5.00
CA PHE A 52 14.74 2.23 5.33
C PHE A 52 13.84 3.47 5.12
N ALA A 53 14.25 4.63 5.66
CA ALA A 53 13.45 5.85 5.59
C ALA A 53 13.26 6.30 4.13
N LEU A 54 14.30 6.15 3.32
CA LEU A 54 14.27 6.42 1.90
C LEU A 54 13.29 5.47 1.18
N ALA A 55 13.42 4.16 1.40
CA ALA A 55 12.57 3.16 0.76
C ALA A 55 11.08 3.32 1.10
N ILE A 56 10.76 3.59 2.38
CA ILE A 56 9.37 3.78 2.79
C ILE A 56 8.78 5.10 2.28
N THR A 57 9.60 6.17 2.23
CA THR A 57 9.18 7.45 1.66
C THR A 57 8.95 7.31 0.16
N PHE A 58 9.83 6.60 -0.55
CA PHE A 58 9.65 6.27 -1.96
C PHE A 58 8.37 5.46 -2.20
N ALA A 59 8.14 4.41 -1.41
CA ALA A 59 6.96 3.57 -1.53
C ALA A 59 5.66 4.35 -1.25
N ALA A 60 5.59 5.08 -0.13
CA ALA A 60 4.40 5.84 0.24
C ALA A 60 4.14 7.00 -0.72
N SER A 61 5.16 7.78 -1.09
CA SER A 61 4.99 8.91 -2.02
C SER A 61 4.56 8.47 -3.42
N SER A 62 5.09 7.35 -3.92
CA SER A 62 4.72 6.81 -5.23
C SER A 62 3.34 6.15 -5.21
N MET A 63 3.02 5.37 -4.16
CA MET A 63 1.72 4.72 -4.01
C MET A 63 0.56 5.71 -3.97
N PHE A 64 0.76 6.83 -3.26
CA PHE A 64 -0.26 7.88 -3.12
C PHE A 64 -0.08 9.04 -4.12
N ARG A 65 0.90 8.93 -5.03
CA ARG A 65 1.23 9.97 -6.03
C ARG A 65 1.26 11.37 -5.43
N ILE A 66 1.99 11.55 -4.33
CA ILE A 66 2.01 12.82 -3.57
C ILE A 66 2.41 14.03 -4.44
N HIS A 67 3.26 13.80 -5.43
CA HIS A 67 3.69 14.82 -6.40
C HIS A 67 2.56 15.30 -7.33
N GLU A 68 1.51 14.50 -7.53
CA GLU A 68 0.30 14.90 -8.23
C GLU A 68 -0.73 15.48 -7.27
N ALA A 69 -0.85 14.92 -6.06
CA ALA A 69 -1.77 15.48 -5.08
C ALA A 69 -1.38 16.90 -4.63
N LEU A 70 -0.09 17.18 -4.54
CA LEU A 70 0.48 18.47 -4.20
C LEU A 70 1.25 19.02 -5.42
N LEU A 71 0.55 19.78 -6.26
CA LEU A 71 1.08 20.25 -7.55
C LEU A 71 2.44 20.98 -7.43
N MET A 72 2.70 21.64 -6.30
CA MET A 72 3.98 22.30 -5.98
C MET A 72 5.19 21.36 -6.02
N LEU A 73 4.97 20.05 -5.85
CA LEU A 73 6.01 19.02 -5.86
C LEU A 73 6.23 18.38 -7.24
N SER A 74 5.34 18.64 -8.21
CA SER A 74 5.43 18.06 -9.55
C SER A 74 6.74 18.39 -10.30
N PRO A 75 7.32 19.61 -10.23
CA PRO A 75 8.56 19.93 -10.93
C PRO A 75 9.78 19.15 -10.39
N LEU A 76 9.72 18.71 -9.12
CA LEU A 76 10.82 18.00 -8.45
C LEU A 76 11.02 16.59 -9.02
N ARG A 77 10.07 16.03 -9.78
CA ARG A 77 10.10 14.64 -10.26
C ARG A 77 10.43 13.64 -9.15
N LEU A 78 9.78 13.80 -7.98
CA LEU A 78 10.05 13.01 -6.77
C LEU A 78 10.14 11.48 -6.99
N PRO A 79 9.24 10.82 -7.76
CA PRO A 79 9.34 9.38 -7.96
C PRO A 79 10.64 8.96 -8.63
N LEU A 80 11.19 9.76 -9.55
CA LEU A 80 12.43 9.46 -10.24
C LEU A 80 13.63 9.61 -9.29
N ILE A 81 13.70 10.73 -8.57
CA ILE A 81 14.78 11.01 -7.61
C ILE A 81 14.80 9.94 -6.52
N LEU A 82 13.65 9.67 -5.90
CA LEU A 82 13.54 8.67 -4.84
C LEU A 82 13.83 7.26 -5.35
N ALA A 83 13.38 6.89 -6.55
CA ALA A 83 13.71 5.60 -7.15
C ALA A 83 15.22 5.44 -7.39
N ALA A 84 15.88 6.44 -7.97
CA ALA A 84 17.30 6.40 -8.28
C ALA A 84 18.14 6.25 -7.00
N ILE A 85 17.86 7.05 -5.98
CA ILE A 85 18.63 7.03 -4.73
C ILE A 85 18.34 5.77 -3.93
N THR A 86 17.10 5.27 -3.96
CA THR A 86 16.76 4.00 -3.32
C THR A 86 17.46 2.84 -4.02
N ALA A 87 17.55 2.84 -5.34
CA ALA A 87 18.31 1.84 -6.09
C ALA A 87 19.80 1.87 -5.74
N VAL A 88 20.42 3.07 -5.70
CA VAL A 88 21.83 3.24 -5.30
C VAL A 88 22.05 2.79 -3.87
N SER A 89 21.17 3.17 -2.95
CA SER A 89 21.20 2.74 -1.54
C SER A 89 21.11 1.22 -1.43
N LEU A 90 20.16 0.59 -2.14
CA LEU A 90 19.98 -0.85 -2.13
C LEU A 90 21.25 -1.56 -2.64
N LEU A 91 21.79 -1.12 -3.77
CA LEU A 91 23.01 -1.68 -4.35
C LEU A 91 24.21 -1.51 -3.41
N TRP A 92 24.38 -0.34 -2.80
CA TRP A 92 25.44 -0.07 -1.85
C TRP A 92 25.41 -1.03 -0.65
N HIS A 93 24.24 -1.24 -0.05
CA HIS A 93 24.09 -2.14 1.09
C HIS A 93 24.21 -3.62 0.71
N LEU A 94 23.86 -3.99 -0.53
CA LEU A 94 24.14 -5.33 -1.08
C LEU A 94 25.64 -5.57 -1.25
N VAL A 95 26.35 -4.66 -1.90
CA VAL A 95 27.80 -4.78 -2.16
C VAL A 95 28.60 -4.79 -0.85
N LYS A 96 28.20 -3.99 0.14
CA LYS A 96 28.84 -4.01 1.47
C LYS A 96 28.50 -5.25 2.31
N GLY A 97 27.57 -6.10 1.88
CA GLY A 97 27.11 -7.25 2.67
C GLY A 97 26.27 -6.88 3.91
N ASN A 98 25.85 -5.61 4.02
CA ASN A 98 25.00 -5.12 5.10
C ASN A 98 23.54 -5.61 4.93
N LEU A 99 23.14 -5.90 3.70
CA LEU A 99 21.82 -6.39 3.35
C LEU A 99 21.90 -7.85 2.91
N ARG A 100 21.05 -8.70 3.52
CA ARG A 100 20.88 -10.10 3.11
C ARG A 100 19.54 -10.25 2.39
N PRO A 101 19.52 -10.39 1.06
CA PRO A 101 18.30 -10.67 0.31
C PRO A 101 17.63 -11.93 0.82
N GLU A 102 16.33 -11.84 1.07
CA GLU A 102 15.51 -13.01 1.37
C GLU A 102 14.48 -13.21 0.26
N TRP A 103 14.50 -14.41 -0.30
CA TRP A 103 13.64 -14.83 -1.41
C TRP A 103 12.43 -15.57 -0.87
N THR A 104 11.49 -14.81 -0.31
CA THR A 104 10.21 -15.38 0.12
C THR A 104 9.36 -15.72 -1.11
N SER A 105 8.34 -16.57 -0.93
CA SER A 105 7.45 -16.98 -2.02
C SER A 105 6.82 -15.79 -2.76
N GLN A 106 6.45 -14.72 -2.04
CA GLN A 106 5.91 -13.50 -2.62
C GLN A 106 6.87 -12.83 -3.60
N ILE A 107 8.15 -12.74 -3.23
CA ILE A 107 9.19 -12.11 -4.05
C ILE A 107 9.51 -12.98 -5.25
N VAL A 108 9.51 -14.31 -5.10
CA VAL A 108 9.70 -15.23 -6.24
C VAL A 108 8.58 -15.03 -7.27
N TRP A 109 7.31 -15.09 -6.86
CA TRP A 109 6.19 -14.86 -7.78
C TRP A 109 6.24 -13.46 -8.41
N PHE A 110 6.58 -12.43 -7.63
CA PHE A 110 6.74 -11.08 -8.13
C PHE A 110 7.83 -10.96 -9.19
N VAL A 111 9.02 -11.52 -8.95
CA VAL A 111 10.14 -11.46 -9.89
C VAL A 111 9.85 -12.25 -11.15
N LEU A 112 9.18 -13.40 -11.06
CA LEU A 112 8.73 -14.16 -12.22
C LEU A 112 7.73 -13.34 -13.06
N PHE A 113 6.72 -12.75 -12.41
CA PHE A 113 5.73 -11.90 -13.09
C PHE A 113 6.40 -10.68 -13.75
N PHE A 114 7.25 -9.98 -12.99
CA PHE A 114 8.00 -8.82 -13.49
C PHE A 114 8.90 -9.20 -14.68
N GLY A 115 9.58 -10.33 -14.60
CA GLY A 115 10.44 -10.86 -15.66
C GLY A 115 9.65 -11.14 -16.93
N LEU A 116 8.49 -11.81 -16.83
CA LEU A 116 7.61 -12.07 -17.97
C LEU A 116 7.12 -10.78 -18.63
N VAL A 117 6.60 -9.83 -17.84
CA VAL A 117 6.09 -8.55 -18.37
C VAL A 117 7.22 -7.76 -19.03
N SER A 118 8.41 -7.73 -18.42
CA SER A 118 9.58 -7.03 -18.97
C SER A 118 10.09 -7.68 -20.26
N PHE A 119 10.09 -9.02 -20.33
CA PHE A 119 10.40 -9.75 -21.55
C PHE A 119 9.37 -9.50 -22.67
N GLY A 120 8.10 -9.27 -22.30
CA GLY A 120 7.04 -8.91 -23.24
C GLY A 120 7.12 -7.49 -23.81
N VAL A 121 7.89 -6.57 -23.20
CA VAL A 121 8.00 -5.16 -23.66
C VAL A 121 8.45 -5.04 -25.13
N PRO A 122 9.59 -5.62 -25.56
CA PRO A 122 10.01 -5.53 -26.96
C PRO A 122 9.08 -6.29 -27.92
N LEU A 123 8.30 -7.24 -27.41
CA LEU A 123 7.37 -8.09 -28.17
C LEU A 123 5.94 -7.54 -28.18
N ALA A 124 5.69 -6.40 -27.53
CA ALA A 124 4.37 -5.81 -27.39
C ALA A 124 3.80 -5.35 -28.75
N ALA A 125 2.48 -5.28 -28.85
CA ALA A 125 1.79 -4.77 -30.05
C ALA A 125 2.21 -3.33 -30.41
N SER A 126 2.64 -2.54 -29.43
CA SER A 126 3.39 -1.30 -29.61
C SER A 126 4.55 -1.28 -28.61
N PRO A 127 5.78 -1.59 -29.07
CA PRO A 127 6.96 -1.64 -28.21
C PRO A 127 7.29 -0.28 -27.59
N SER A 128 7.07 0.83 -28.32
CA SER A 128 7.34 2.18 -27.81
C SER A 128 6.44 2.55 -26.62
N ALA A 129 5.14 2.25 -26.71
CA ALA A 129 4.21 2.49 -25.60
C ALA A 129 4.51 1.62 -24.39
N ALA A 130 4.81 0.33 -24.63
CA ALA A 130 5.19 -0.60 -23.56
C ALA A 130 6.49 -0.16 -22.88
N PHE A 131 7.49 0.28 -23.66
CA PHE A 131 8.76 0.76 -23.14
C PHE A 131 8.58 2.04 -22.30
N SER A 132 7.81 3.02 -22.76
CA SER A 132 7.51 4.22 -21.98
C SER A 132 6.83 3.87 -20.65
N ALA A 133 5.78 3.03 -20.66
CA ALA A 133 5.11 2.60 -19.44
C ALA A 133 6.04 1.84 -18.49
N TRP A 134 6.95 1.03 -19.04
CA TRP A 134 7.94 0.28 -18.28
C TRP A 134 8.97 1.20 -17.60
N VAL A 135 9.55 2.14 -18.34
CA VAL A 135 10.52 3.11 -17.79
C VAL A 135 9.87 4.05 -16.79
N ASP A 136 8.68 4.56 -17.12
CA ASP A 136 8.01 5.60 -16.31
C ASP A 136 7.47 5.06 -15.00
N SER A 137 6.96 3.83 -14.98
CA SER A 137 6.31 3.27 -13.77
C SER A 137 6.80 1.86 -13.41
N PHE A 138 6.72 0.89 -14.32
CA PHE A 138 6.83 -0.53 -13.94
C PHE A 138 8.22 -0.92 -13.40
N SER A 139 9.30 -0.41 -14.00
CA SER A 139 10.69 -0.63 -13.52
C SER A 139 10.91 -0.09 -12.10
N LYS A 140 10.26 1.03 -11.74
CA LYS A 140 10.37 1.64 -10.41
C LYS A 140 9.62 0.83 -9.36
N ILE A 141 8.54 0.16 -9.75
CA ILE A 141 7.84 -0.81 -8.89
C ILE A 141 8.79 -1.94 -8.47
N PHE A 142 9.63 -2.45 -9.38
CA PHE A 142 10.63 -3.48 -9.05
C PHE A 142 11.61 -3.02 -7.97
N VAL A 143 12.24 -1.86 -8.16
CA VAL A 143 13.15 -1.28 -7.18
C VAL A 143 12.45 -1.11 -5.83
N MET A 144 11.25 -0.53 -5.84
CA MET A 144 10.47 -0.25 -4.64
C MET A 144 10.11 -1.54 -3.89
N THR A 145 9.57 -2.54 -4.57
CA THR A 145 9.10 -3.79 -3.95
C THR A 145 10.27 -4.54 -3.30
N LEU A 146 11.40 -4.67 -3.99
CA LEU A 146 12.59 -5.31 -3.42
C LEU A 146 13.17 -4.51 -2.26
N SER A 147 13.21 -3.18 -2.38
CA SER A 147 13.74 -2.31 -1.33
C SER A 147 12.94 -2.46 -0.04
N VAL A 148 11.62 -2.41 -0.13
CA VAL A 148 10.76 -2.58 1.04
C VAL A 148 10.82 -4.01 1.58
N ALA A 149 10.88 -5.02 0.70
CA ALA A 149 10.97 -6.42 1.10
C ALA A 149 12.26 -6.77 1.83
N TRP A 150 13.38 -6.12 1.49
CA TRP A 150 14.69 -6.44 2.06
C TRP A 150 15.12 -5.51 3.19
N LEU A 151 14.72 -4.23 3.16
CA LEU A 151 15.17 -3.24 4.16
C LEU A 151 14.30 -3.19 5.41
N VAL A 152 13.02 -3.61 5.35
CA VAL A 152 12.14 -3.64 6.53
C VAL A 152 12.36 -4.94 7.29
N ARG A 153 12.91 -4.83 8.50
CA ARG A 153 13.28 -5.97 9.35
C ARG A 153 12.89 -5.81 10.81
N ASN A 154 12.96 -4.60 11.34
CA ASN A 154 12.81 -4.34 12.76
C ASN A 154 11.35 -3.97 13.14
N PRO A 155 10.88 -4.29 14.36
CA PRO A 155 9.58 -3.87 14.88
C PRO A 155 9.28 -2.37 14.70
N HIS A 156 10.29 -1.54 14.90
CA HIS A 156 10.20 -0.09 14.74
C HIS A 156 9.92 0.34 13.29
N GLU A 157 10.53 -0.35 12.33
CA GLU A 157 10.41 -0.08 10.90
C GLU A 157 9.02 -0.47 10.41
N PHE A 158 8.48 -1.62 10.84
CA PHE A 158 7.09 -1.99 10.56
C PHE A 158 6.10 -0.95 11.06
N ARG A 159 6.30 -0.44 12.28
CA ARG A 159 5.45 0.63 12.84
C ARG A 159 5.56 1.90 12.01
N SER A 160 6.77 2.29 11.64
CA SER A 160 7.01 3.48 10.82
C SER A 160 6.41 3.34 9.42
N ALA A 161 6.47 2.14 8.83
CA ALA A 161 5.86 1.85 7.53
C ALA A 161 4.33 1.94 7.57
N ALA A 162 3.70 1.32 8.56
CA ALA A 162 2.26 1.41 8.75
C ALA A 162 1.80 2.87 8.92
N ARG A 163 2.52 3.65 9.75
CA ARG A 163 2.23 5.07 9.97
C ARG A 163 2.45 5.90 8.72
N ALA A 164 3.53 5.67 7.98
CA ALA A 164 3.82 6.37 6.73
C ALA A 164 2.69 6.17 5.71
N ILE A 165 2.24 4.93 5.52
CA ILE A 165 1.14 4.62 4.61
C ILE A 165 -0.15 5.32 5.03
N ALA A 166 -0.51 5.25 6.32
CA ALA A 166 -1.70 5.92 6.83
C ALA A 166 -1.63 7.45 6.67
N LEU A 167 -0.48 8.06 6.98
CA LEU A 167 -0.30 9.52 6.95
C LEU A 167 -0.21 10.07 5.54
N PHE A 168 0.49 9.40 4.62
CA PHE A 168 0.57 9.85 3.23
C PHE A 168 -0.79 9.77 2.54
N GLY A 169 -1.55 8.71 2.78
CA GLY A 169 -2.92 8.64 2.28
C GLY A 169 -3.86 9.62 2.97
N LEU A 170 -3.64 9.95 4.25
CA LEU A 170 -4.36 11.03 4.90
C LEU A 170 -4.10 12.37 4.22
N VAL A 171 -2.86 12.68 3.80
CA VAL A 171 -2.57 13.90 3.04
C VAL A 171 -3.39 13.94 1.75
N VAL A 172 -3.42 12.86 0.98
CA VAL A 172 -4.25 12.79 -0.25
C VAL A 172 -5.74 12.92 0.06
N ALA A 173 -6.22 12.27 1.12
CA ALA A 173 -7.60 12.39 1.56
C ALA A 173 -7.95 13.83 1.95
N LEU A 174 -7.07 14.55 2.64
CA LEU A 174 -7.25 15.96 2.98
C LEU A 174 -7.31 16.86 1.74
N VAL A 175 -6.48 16.59 0.73
CA VAL A 175 -6.56 17.31 -0.56
C VAL A 175 -7.90 17.05 -1.24
N ALA A 176 -8.38 15.81 -1.27
CA ALA A 176 -9.72 15.49 -1.78
C ALA A 176 -10.82 16.22 -0.99
N LEU A 177 -10.80 16.14 0.34
CA LEU A 177 -11.79 16.82 1.18
C LEU A 177 -11.77 18.33 0.99
N ARG A 178 -10.59 18.93 0.84
CA ARG A 178 -10.44 20.34 0.47
C ARG A 178 -11.09 20.63 -0.87
N ASN A 179 -10.77 19.86 -1.92
CA ASN A 179 -11.36 20.03 -3.25
C ASN A 179 -12.89 19.95 -3.20
N LYS A 180 -13.43 19.01 -2.43
CA LYS A 180 -14.86 18.89 -2.20
C LYS A 180 -15.46 20.11 -1.50
N ALA A 181 -14.79 20.61 -0.46
CA ALA A 181 -15.27 21.75 0.32
C ALA A 181 -15.32 23.06 -0.49
N ILE A 182 -14.33 23.28 -1.37
CA ILE A 182 -14.23 24.50 -2.18
C ILE A 182 -14.88 24.36 -3.57
N GLY A 183 -15.35 23.17 -3.94
CA GLY A 183 -16.05 22.94 -5.21
C GLY A 183 -15.17 22.83 -6.45
N VAL A 184 -13.86 22.53 -6.31
CA VAL A 184 -12.93 22.38 -7.44
C VAL A 184 -12.65 20.92 -7.77
N GLU A 185 -12.21 20.65 -9.01
CA GLU A 185 -11.85 19.29 -9.46
C GLU A 185 -12.97 18.26 -9.20
N LEU A 186 -14.22 18.70 -9.41
CA LEU A 186 -15.41 17.87 -9.26
C LEU A 186 -15.91 17.39 -10.63
N VAL A 187 -16.39 16.15 -10.68
CA VAL A 187 -16.92 15.53 -11.90
C VAL A 187 -18.25 14.85 -11.65
N GLU A 188 -19.04 14.66 -12.72
CA GLU A 188 -20.25 13.82 -12.72
C GLU A 188 -21.12 14.02 -11.48
N ASP A 189 -21.65 15.23 -11.29
CA ASP A 189 -22.49 15.59 -10.14
C ASP A 189 -21.75 15.47 -8.80
N GLY A 190 -20.60 16.12 -8.71
CA GLY A 190 -19.93 16.40 -7.43
C GLY A 190 -19.10 15.27 -6.85
N ARG A 191 -18.63 14.31 -7.68
CA ARG A 191 -17.58 13.35 -7.30
C ARG A 191 -16.26 14.09 -7.19
N VAL A 192 -15.52 13.82 -6.12
CA VAL A 192 -14.22 14.45 -5.91
C VAL A 192 -13.11 13.76 -6.69
N THR A 193 -12.23 14.57 -7.28
CA THR A 193 -11.01 14.11 -7.96
C THR A 193 -9.83 14.99 -7.56
N ILE A 194 -8.63 14.60 -7.96
CA ILE A 194 -7.43 15.41 -7.78
C ILE A 194 -6.66 15.43 -9.10
N GLY A 195 -6.51 16.61 -9.68
CA GLY A 195 -5.59 16.79 -10.80
C GLY A 195 -6.07 16.28 -12.15
N ARG A 196 -7.38 16.23 -12.34
CA ARG A 196 -7.98 15.90 -13.64
C ARG A 196 -7.59 16.91 -14.71
N SER A 197 -7.51 18.20 -14.34
CA SER A 197 -7.11 19.28 -15.24
C SER A 197 -5.71 19.12 -15.86
N TYR A 198 -4.82 18.36 -15.24
CA TYR A 198 -3.47 18.09 -15.72
C TYR A 198 -3.19 16.60 -15.94
N GLY A 199 -4.23 15.77 -16.06
CA GLY A 199 -4.10 14.37 -16.45
C GLY A 199 -3.55 13.43 -15.36
N SER A 200 -3.70 13.78 -14.08
CA SER A 200 -3.36 12.88 -12.97
C SER A 200 -4.22 11.62 -13.00
N ILE A 201 -3.65 10.49 -12.58
CA ILE A 201 -4.43 9.26 -12.33
C ILE A 201 -5.45 9.48 -11.19
N LEU A 202 -5.14 10.35 -10.23
CA LEU A 202 -6.09 10.75 -9.17
C LEU A 202 -7.25 11.60 -9.71
N GLY A 203 -7.19 11.99 -11.00
CA GLY A 203 -8.24 12.68 -11.74
C GLY A 203 -9.43 11.79 -12.10
N ASP A 204 -9.30 10.47 -11.98
CA ASP A 204 -10.42 9.54 -11.94
C ASP A 204 -10.84 9.28 -10.48
N PRO A 205 -12.10 9.58 -10.11
CA PRO A 205 -12.59 9.37 -8.75
C PRO A 205 -12.52 7.92 -8.28
N ASN A 206 -12.62 6.94 -9.18
CA ASN A 206 -12.50 5.53 -8.83
C ASN A 206 -11.06 5.13 -8.51
N ASP A 207 -10.10 5.68 -9.24
CA ASP A 207 -8.67 5.43 -8.99
C ASP A 207 -8.23 6.10 -7.70
N LEU A 208 -8.72 7.31 -7.42
CA LEU A 208 -8.54 7.97 -6.12
C LEU A 208 -9.08 7.10 -4.98
N ALA A 209 -10.30 6.55 -5.11
CA ALA A 209 -10.87 5.66 -4.10
C ALA A 209 -10.00 4.42 -3.88
N PHE A 210 -9.53 3.78 -4.95
CA PHE A 210 -8.65 2.62 -4.91
C PHE A 210 -7.34 2.91 -4.18
N MET A 211 -6.68 4.03 -4.50
CA MET A 211 -5.41 4.41 -3.88
C MET A 211 -5.54 4.75 -2.40
N LEU A 212 -6.73 5.14 -1.90
CA LEU A 212 -6.96 5.43 -0.49
C LEU A 212 -7.24 4.20 0.38
N LEU A 213 -7.57 3.03 -0.20
CA LEU A 213 -7.86 1.80 0.55
C LEU A 213 -6.68 1.32 1.42
N PRO A 214 -5.41 1.34 0.97
CA PRO A 214 -4.28 1.03 1.84
C PRO A 214 -4.22 1.93 3.07
N ALA A 215 -4.40 3.24 2.90
CA ALA A 215 -4.38 4.17 4.02
C ALA A 215 -5.48 3.90 5.04
N LEU A 216 -6.69 3.58 4.58
CA LEU A 216 -7.80 3.19 5.44
C LEU A 216 -7.48 1.92 6.25
N GLY A 217 -6.93 0.89 5.58
CA GLY A 217 -6.59 -0.39 6.22
C GLY A 217 -5.50 -0.24 7.27
N PHE A 218 -4.44 0.51 6.97
CA PHE A 218 -3.38 0.78 7.93
C PHE A 218 -3.82 1.70 9.07
N ALA A 219 -4.61 2.75 8.80
CA ALA A 219 -5.15 3.62 9.85
C ALA A 219 -6.05 2.84 10.82
N ALA A 220 -6.96 2.01 10.28
CA ALA A 220 -7.84 1.18 11.09
C ALA A 220 -7.04 0.15 11.92
N SER A 221 -6.06 -0.53 11.31
CA SER A 221 -5.22 -1.48 12.02
C SER A 221 -4.44 -0.81 13.16
N LEU A 222 -3.82 0.35 12.90
CA LEU A 222 -3.11 1.13 13.91
C LEU A 222 -4.03 1.55 15.06
N ALA A 223 -5.27 1.95 14.77
CA ALA A 223 -6.25 2.30 15.79
C ALA A 223 -6.65 1.09 16.67
N PHE A 224 -6.89 -0.08 16.06
CA PHE A 224 -7.26 -1.31 16.78
C PHE A 224 -6.13 -1.86 17.64
N THR A 225 -4.88 -1.68 17.23
CA THR A 225 -3.71 -2.20 17.96
C THR A 225 -2.94 -1.12 18.72
N ALA A 226 -3.46 0.11 18.81
CA ALA A 226 -2.80 1.23 19.47
C ALA A 226 -2.52 0.94 20.95
N HIS A 227 -1.34 1.34 21.42
CA HIS A 227 -0.93 1.19 22.82
C HIS A 227 -1.47 2.32 23.70
N SER A 228 -1.63 3.53 23.15
CA SER A 228 -2.15 4.69 23.87
C SER A 228 -3.50 5.12 23.32
N ARG A 229 -4.34 5.73 24.19
CA ARG A 229 -5.63 6.31 23.78
C ARG A 229 -5.44 7.41 22.74
N LEU A 230 -4.40 8.23 22.88
CA LEU A 230 -4.08 9.29 21.93
C LEU A 230 -3.76 8.72 20.54
N GLU A 231 -2.89 7.71 20.46
CA GLU A 231 -2.57 7.05 19.19
C GLU A 231 -3.82 6.45 18.54
N ARG A 232 -4.68 5.82 19.34
CA ARG A 232 -5.97 5.30 18.88
C ARG A 232 -6.84 6.41 18.27
N PHE A 233 -7.02 7.53 18.96
CA PHE A 233 -7.84 8.63 18.47
C PHE A 233 -7.26 9.27 17.21
N ILE A 234 -5.94 9.45 17.13
CA ILE A 234 -5.27 10.00 15.94
C ILE A 234 -5.55 9.11 14.72
N PHE A 235 -5.31 7.80 14.81
CA PHE A 235 -5.48 6.92 13.66
C PHE A 235 -6.94 6.58 13.36
N ALA A 236 -7.82 6.58 14.37
CA ALA A 236 -9.26 6.51 14.14
C ALA A 236 -9.78 7.75 13.40
N GLY A 237 -9.34 8.95 13.80
CA GLY A 237 -9.66 10.20 13.11
C GLY A 237 -9.10 10.23 11.69
N ALA A 238 -7.86 9.80 11.49
CA ALA A 238 -7.26 9.66 10.16
C ALA A 238 -8.06 8.69 9.27
N GLY A 239 -8.41 7.52 9.81
CA GLY A 239 -9.25 6.54 9.11
C GLY A 239 -10.62 7.09 8.73
N LEU A 240 -11.26 7.86 9.62
CA LEU A 240 -12.54 8.50 9.35
C LEU A 240 -12.44 9.54 8.22
N LEU A 241 -11.40 10.38 8.21
CA LEU A 241 -11.18 11.37 7.15
C LEU A 241 -10.89 10.69 5.80
N VAL A 242 -10.10 9.62 5.79
CA VAL A 242 -9.86 8.81 4.58
C VAL A 242 -11.16 8.17 4.09
N LEU A 243 -11.97 7.61 4.99
CA LEU A 243 -13.27 7.02 4.64
C LEU A 243 -14.25 8.05 4.07
N LEU A 244 -14.24 9.27 4.63
CA LEU A 244 -15.04 10.39 4.13
C LEU A 244 -14.59 10.82 2.73
N ALA A 245 -13.28 10.89 2.49
CA ALA A 245 -12.75 11.16 1.15
C ALA A 245 -13.18 10.09 0.15
N ILE A 246 -13.07 8.79 0.50
CA ILE A 246 -13.57 7.67 -0.32
C ILE A 246 -15.07 7.83 -0.59
N THR A 247 -15.87 8.24 0.41
CA THR A 247 -17.31 8.49 0.24
C THR A 247 -17.59 9.57 -0.80
N TYR A 248 -16.83 10.66 -0.80
CA TYR A 248 -17.00 11.74 -1.78
C TYR A 248 -16.52 11.40 -3.19
N THR A 249 -15.73 10.34 -3.38
CA THR A 249 -15.44 9.82 -4.73
C THR A 249 -16.66 9.21 -5.40
N ARG A 250 -17.64 8.77 -4.58
CA ARG A 250 -18.85 8.04 -5.01
C ARG A 250 -18.54 6.84 -5.91
N SER A 251 -17.42 6.16 -5.65
CA SER A 251 -16.98 4.99 -6.42
C SER A 251 -17.62 3.70 -5.92
N ARG A 252 -18.33 2.97 -6.80
CA ARG A 252 -18.86 1.63 -6.49
C ARG A 252 -17.75 0.60 -6.23
N GLY A 253 -16.65 0.68 -7.00
CA GLY A 253 -15.46 -0.14 -6.76
C GLY A 253 -14.82 0.18 -5.40
N GLY A 254 -14.75 1.47 -5.04
CA GLY A 254 -14.32 1.91 -3.71
C GLY A 254 -15.20 1.34 -2.58
N LEU A 255 -16.53 1.32 -2.75
CA LEU A 255 -17.46 0.72 -1.78
C LEU A 255 -17.20 -0.78 -1.59
N VAL A 256 -17.02 -1.54 -2.68
CA VAL A 256 -16.67 -2.98 -2.63
C VAL A 256 -15.32 -3.18 -1.93
N GLY A 257 -14.35 -2.30 -2.19
CA GLY A 257 -13.07 -2.30 -1.48
C GLY A 257 -13.23 -2.06 0.03
N CYS A 258 -14.02 -1.06 0.43
CA CYS A 258 -14.33 -0.80 1.84
C CYS A 258 -15.05 -1.97 2.50
N PHE A 259 -15.96 -2.66 1.78
CA PHE A 259 -16.62 -3.87 2.26
C PHE A 259 -15.61 -4.99 2.52
N ALA A 260 -14.77 -5.33 1.55
CA ALA A 260 -13.78 -6.40 1.70
C ALA A 260 -12.78 -6.11 2.83
N LEU A 261 -12.31 -4.86 2.90
CA LEU A 261 -11.42 -4.38 3.97
C LEU A 261 -12.11 -4.45 5.34
N GLY A 262 -13.33 -3.92 5.45
CA GLY A 262 -14.12 -3.93 6.68
C GLY A 262 -14.46 -5.34 7.15
N ALA A 263 -14.74 -6.27 6.22
CA ALA A 263 -14.96 -7.67 6.51
C ALA A 263 -13.72 -8.32 7.14
N VAL A 264 -12.53 -8.10 6.56
CA VAL A 264 -11.28 -8.62 7.16
C VAL A 264 -11.09 -8.08 8.58
N LEU A 265 -11.26 -6.76 8.78
CA LEU A 265 -11.08 -6.14 10.10
C LEU A 265 -12.09 -6.67 11.11
N ALA A 266 -13.37 -6.70 10.76
CA ALA A 266 -14.44 -7.15 11.65
C ALA A 266 -14.25 -8.63 12.05
N TYR A 267 -13.97 -9.51 11.09
CA TYR A 267 -13.75 -10.93 11.36
C TYR A 267 -12.42 -11.23 12.08
N ALA A 268 -11.43 -10.35 12.00
CA ALA A 268 -10.15 -10.51 12.71
C ALA A 268 -10.17 -9.94 14.14
N THR A 269 -11.07 -8.99 14.44
CA THR A 269 -11.09 -8.26 15.72
C THR A 269 -12.30 -8.56 16.59
N MET A 270 -13.44 -8.92 16.00
CA MET A 270 -14.68 -9.15 16.74
C MET A 270 -14.84 -10.64 17.09
N ARG A 271 -15.25 -10.92 18.34
CA ARG A 271 -15.44 -12.30 18.83
C ARG A 271 -16.67 -12.96 18.19
N SER A 272 -17.77 -12.23 18.05
CA SER A 272 -19.00 -12.72 17.44
C SER A 272 -18.98 -12.51 15.92
N ARG A 273 -19.12 -13.62 15.17
CA ARG A 273 -19.19 -13.60 13.70
C ARG A 273 -20.47 -12.95 13.19
N SER A 274 -21.59 -13.12 13.90
CA SER A 274 -22.86 -12.47 13.54
C SER A 274 -22.76 -10.96 13.72
N LEU A 275 -22.16 -10.49 14.82
CA LEU A 275 -21.96 -9.05 15.05
C LEU A 275 -20.99 -8.45 14.02
N ALA A 276 -19.95 -9.19 13.62
CA ALA A 276 -19.07 -8.80 12.53
C ALA A 276 -19.83 -8.62 11.21
N THR A 277 -20.67 -9.58 10.84
CA THR A 277 -21.53 -9.46 9.65
C THR A 277 -22.45 -8.24 9.73
N VAL A 278 -23.14 -8.05 10.85
CA VAL A 278 -24.02 -6.89 11.06
C VAL A 278 -23.25 -5.58 10.93
N ALA A 279 -22.08 -5.46 11.57
CA ALA A 279 -21.26 -4.26 11.49
C ALA A 279 -20.81 -3.94 10.06
N VAL A 280 -20.43 -4.96 9.29
CA VAL A 280 -20.04 -4.81 7.89
C VAL A 280 -21.23 -4.40 7.02
N VAL A 281 -22.39 -5.02 7.20
CA VAL A 281 -23.63 -4.66 6.47
C VAL A 281 -24.01 -3.21 6.78
N VAL A 282 -24.02 -2.82 8.05
CA VAL A 282 -24.30 -1.45 8.48
C VAL A 282 -23.32 -0.48 7.82
N LEU A 283 -22.02 -0.77 7.87
CA LEU A 283 -21.00 0.07 7.22
C LEU A 283 -21.29 0.25 5.72
N VAL A 284 -21.58 -0.84 4.99
CA VAL A 284 -21.87 -0.76 3.55
C VAL A 284 -23.13 0.04 3.27
N VAL A 285 -24.19 -0.17 4.03
CA VAL A 285 -25.46 0.56 3.88
C VAL A 285 -25.24 2.05 4.16
N THR A 286 -24.54 2.40 5.25
CA THR A 286 -24.21 3.79 5.59
C THR A 286 -23.38 4.45 4.49
N LEU A 287 -22.36 3.77 3.98
CA LEU A 287 -21.54 4.30 2.88
C LEU A 287 -22.35 4.43 1.59
N TYR A 288 -23.18 3.46 1.25
CA TYR A 288 -24.04 3.51 0.07
C TYR A 288 -24.98 4.73 0.09
N ILE A 289 -25.61 4.98 1.25
CA ILE A 289 -26.47 6.15 1.49
C ILE A 289 -25.63 7.44 1.44
N GLY A 290 -24.52 7.51 2.17
CA GLY A 290 -23.66 8.70 2.23
C GLY A 290 -23.02 9.06 0.89
N MET A 291 -22.73 8.08 0.04
CA MET A 291 -22.26 8.28 -1.34
C MET A 291 -23.38 8.79 -2.28
N GLY A 292 -24.65 8.70 -1.88
CA GLY A 292 -25.78 9.04 -2.75
C GLY A 292 -25.86 8.15 -3.98
N LEU A 293 -25.52 6.86 -3.86
CA LEU A 293 -25.51 5.94 -5.01
C LEU A 293 -26.92 5.65 -5.54
N GLY A 294 -27.96 5.75 -4.69
CA GLY A 294 -29.36 5.58 -5.09
C GLY A 294 -29.82 6.61 -6.13
N SER A 295 -29.53 7.90 -5.92
CA SER A 295 -29.91 8.95 -6.88
C SER A 295 -29.19 8.80 -8.22
N ARG A 296 -27.96 8.26 -8.22
CA ARG A 296 -27.22 7.93 -9.45
C ARG A 296 -27.84 6.76 -10.22
N LEU A 297 -28.36 5.76 -9.52
CA LEU A 297 -29.05 4.66 -10.17
C LEU A 297 -30.30 5.17 -10.90
N THR A 298 -31.10 6.00 -10.24
CA THR A 298 -32.29 6.59 -10.85
C THR A 298 -31.95 7.56 -11.98
N ALA A 299 -31.00 8.48 -11.78
CA ALA A 299 -30.63 9.45 -12.81
C ALA A 299 -29.97 8.79 -14.03
N GLY A 300 -29.20 7.73 -13.83
CA GLY A 300 -28.53 7.01 -14.90
C GLY A 300 -29.43 6.03 -15.66
N SER A 301 -30.49 5.50 -15.02
CA SER A 301 -31.46 4.61 -15.68
C SER A 301 -32.43 5.43 -16.53
N VAL A 302 -32.88 6.59 -16.03
CA VAL A 302 -33.74 7.52 -16.76
C VAL A 302 -33.06 8.07 -18.01
N ASN A 303 -31.72 8.27 -17.97
CA ASN A 303 -30.96 8.80 -19.10
C ASN A 303 -30.31 7.73 -20.00
N GLY A 304 -30.56 6.43 -19.77
CA GLY A 304 -29.93 5.31 -20.51
C GLY A 304 -28.40 5.15 -20.31
N LYS A 305 -27.74 6.10 -19.63
CA LYS A 305 -26.28 6.14 -19.41
C LYS A 305 -25.77 4.98 -18.54
N LEU A 306 -26.60 4.39 -17.67
CA LEU A 306 -26.20 3.22 -16.89
C LEU A 306 -26.06 1.97 -17.74
N ASP A 307 -27.01 1.75 -18.64
CA ASP A 307 -26.95 0.63 -19.59
C ASP A 307 -25.77 0.80 -20.53
N GLU A 308 -25.48 2.03 -20.98
CA GLU A 308 -24.30 2.33 -21.79
C GLU A 308 -22.97 2.10 -21.03
N SER A 309 -22.93 2.42 -19.73
CA SER A 309 -21.74 2.20 -18.88
C SER A 309 -21.51 0.71 -18.58
N ALA A 310 -22.57 -0.04 -18.26
CA ALA A 310 -22.50 -1.47 -17.98
C ALA A 310 -22.19 -2.28 -19.25
N ALA A 311 -22.90 -2.01 -20.35
CA ALA A 311 -22.63 -2.62 -21.65
C ALA A 311 -21.21 -2.30 -22.14
N GLY A 312 -20.75 -1.06 -21.91
CA GLY A 312 -19.39 -0.65 -22.18
C GLY A 312 -18.34 -1.50 -21.45
N ARG A 313 -18.56 -1.83 -20.17
CA ARG A 313 -17.66 -2.71 -19.40
C ARG A 313 -17.70 -4.15 -19.90
N ILE A 314 -18.88 -4.70 -20.16
CA ILE A 314 -19.05 -6.06 -20.69
C ILE A 314 -18.33 -6.21 -22.03
N ALA A 315 -18.44 -5.21 -22.91
CA ALA A 315 -17.72 -5.18 -24.18
C ALA A 315 -16.19 -5.17 -23.97
N MET A 316 -15.67 -4.34 -23.06
CA MET A 316 -14.23 -4.31 -22.77
C MET A 316 -13.74 -5.60 -22.10
N TRP A 317 -14.56 -6.25 -21.28
CA TRP A 317 -14.23 -7.54 -20.68
C TRP A 317 -14.17 -8.66 -21.71
N SER A 318 -15.12 -8.64 -22.65
CA SER A 318 -15.15 -9.59 -23.78
C SER A 318 -13.93 -9.40 -24.67
N LEU A 319 -13.58 -8.14 -24.98
CA LEU A 319 -12.37 -7.81 -25.74
C LEU A 319 -11.10 -8.27 -25.01
N ALA A 320 -10.95 -7.93 -23.73
CA ALA A 320 -9.78 -8.31 -22.92
C ALA A 320 -9.62 -9.83 -22.83
N THR A 321 -10.74 -10.55 -22.67
CA THR A 321 -10.74 -12.02 -22.65
C THR A 321 -10.30 -12.56 -24.00
N ARG A 322 -10.91 -12.11 -25.11
CA ARG A 322 -10.55 -12.54 -26.46
C ARG A 322 -9.07 -12.33 -26.75
N VAL A 323 -8.58 -11.11 -26.55
CA VAL A 323 -7.18 -10.73 -26.81
C VAL A 323 -6.22 -11.55 -25.94
N GLY A 324 -6.54 -11.77 -24.66
CA GLY A 324 -5.69 -12.61 -23.80
C GLY A 324 -5.67 -14.09 -24.18
N LEU A 325 -6.76 -14.61 -24.77
CA LEU A 325 -6.83 -15.97 -25.31
C LEU A 325 -6.08 -16.10 -26.65
N GLU A 326 -6.10 -15.06 -27.49
CA GLU A 326 -5.35 -14.99 -28.74
C GLU A 326 -3.83 -14.84 -28.50
N HIS A 327 -3.43 -14.22 -27.39
CA HIS A 327 -2.03 -14.02 -27.00
C HIS A 327 -1.70 -14.64 -25.63
N PRO A 328 -1.72 -15.99 -25.50
CA PRO A 328 -1.78 -16.68 -24.20
C PRO A 328 -0.50 -16.60 -23.36
N VAL A 329 0.67 -16.35 -23.97
CA VAL A 329 1.96 -16.40 -23.24
C VAL A 329 2.35 -15.04 -22.66
N ILE A 330 2.38 -14.00 -23.50
CA ILE A 330 2.86 -12.66 -23.13
C ILE A 330 1.81 -11.56 -23.28
N GLY A 331 0.59 -11.89 -23.72
CA GLY A 331 -0.45 -10.91 -24.02
C GLY A 331 -0.07 -9.98 -25.17
N ILE A 332 -0.77 -8.86 -25.28
CA ILE A 332 -0.45 -7.78 -26.23
C ILE A 332 0.63 -6.81 -25.72
N GLY A 333 1.16 -7.07 -24.53
CA GLY A 333 2.20 -6.28 -23.87
C GLY A 333 1.66 -5.15 -23.00
N LEU A 334 2.48 -4.71 -22.05
CA LEU A 334 2.17 -3.65 -21.08
C LEU A 334 1.66 -2.37 -21.76
N ALA A 335 0.60 -1.77 -21.22
CA ALA A 335 0.02 -0.51 -21.67
C ALA A 335 -0.43 -0.49 -23.15
N ASN A 336 -0.87 -1.63 -23.68
CA ASN A 336 -1.38 -1.74 -25.03
C ASN A 336 -2.89 -1.98 -25.10
N PHE A 337 -3.56 -2.31 -23.99
CA PHE A 337 -4.99 -2.62 -24.03
C PHE A 337 -5.83 -1.43 -24.50
N GLU A 338 -5.60 -0.22 -24.02
CA GLU A 338 -6.44 0.92 -24.41
C GLU A 338 -6.32 1.27 -25.89
N ARG A 339 -5.14 1.02 -26.49
CA ARG A 339 -4.93 1.16 -27.94
C ARG A 339 -5.72 0.09 -28.69
N GLU A 340 -5.75 -1.12 -28.18
CA GLU A 340 -6.55 -2.20 -28.75
C GLU A 340 -8.06 -1.94 -28.62
N ALA A 341 -8.49 -1.40 -27.48
CA ALA A 341 -9.85 -0.93 -27.28
C ALA A 341 -10.23 0.18 -28.27
N TYR A 342 -9.32 1.12 -28.53
CA TYR A 342 -9.52 2.15 -29.54
C TYR A 342 -9.62 1.57 -30.96
N ARG A 343 -8.75 0.63 -31.34
CA ARG A 343 -8.82 -0.06 -32.64
C ARG A 343 -10.13 -0.83 -32.81
N SER A 344 -10.57 -1.54 -31.79
CA SER A 344 -11.76 -2.39 -31.87
C SER A 344 -13.08 -1.61 -31.74
N SER A 345 -13.11 -0.44 -31.11
CA SER A 345 -14.36 0.26 -30.76
C SER A 345 -14.39 1.76 -31.09
N GLY A 346 -13.29 2.33 -31.57
CA GLY A 346 -13.13 3.76 -31.82
C GLY A 346 -13.05 4.63 -30.55
N LYS A 347 -13.00 4.02 -29.35
CA LYS A 347 -13.01 4.73 -28.06
C LYS A 347 -11.84 4.26 -27.17
N TRP A 348 -11.14 5.20 -26.56
CA TRP A 348 -10.15 4.92 -25.52
C TRP A 348 -10.88 4.50 -24.25
N LYS A 349 -10.77 3.23 -23.89
CA LYS A 349 -11.45 2.65 -22.74
C LYS A 349 -10.55 1.66 -22.02
N ALA A 350 -10.50 1.77 -20.69
CA ALA A 350 -9.88 0.78 -19.84
C ALA A 350 -10.77 -0.46 -19.69
N VAL A 351 -10.15 -1.60 -19.36
CA VAL A 351 -10.87 -2.85 -19.05
C VAL A 351 -11.82 -2.66 -17.86
N HIS A 352 -11.43 -1.83 -16.89
CA HIS A 352 -12.07 -1.72 -15.58
C HIS A 352 -12.24 -3.06 -14.86
N ASN A 353 -11.24 -3.93 -14.97
CA ASN A 353 -11.12 -5.18 -14.24
C ASN A 353 -9.64 -5.60 -14.29
N THR A 354 -9.00 -5.64 -13.12
CA THR A 354 -7.56 -5.87 -12.98
C THR A 354 -7.18 -7.23 -13.52
N TRP A 355 -7.98 -8.25 -13.26
CA TRP A 355 -7.72 -9.63 -13.67
C TRP A 355 -7.71 -9.76 -15.20
N LEU A 356 -8.72 -9.17 -15.84
CA LEU A 356 -8.83 -9.17 -17.30
C LEU A 356 -7.80 -8.25 -17.96
N SER A 357 -7.43 -7.15 -17.29
CA SER A 357 -6.33 -6.28 -17.74
C SER A 357 -4.99 -7.00 -17.75
N VAL A 358 -4.68 -7.76 -16.69
CA VAL A 358 -3.48 -8.58 -16.63
C VAL A 358 -3.54 -9.70 -17.67
N LEU A 359 -4.69 -10.35 -17.85
CA LEU A 359 -4.89 -11.37 -18.89
C LEU A 359 -4.59 -10.83 -20.29
N ALA A 360 -5.14 -9.67 -20.64
CA ALA A 360 -4.95 -9.09 -21.97
C ALA A 360 -3.49 -8.65 -22.20
N GLU A 361 -2.87 -7.98 -21.22
CA GLU A 361 -1.56 -7.35 -21.41
C GLU A 361 -0.37 -8.26 -21.09
N SER A 362 -0.57 -9.37 -20.37
CA SER A 362 0.49 -10.32 -20.01
C SER A 362 0.16 -11.80 -20.30
N GLY A 363 -1.01 -12.08 -20.89
CA GLY A 363 -1.44 -13.43 -21.27
C GLY A 363 -1.92 -14.26 -20.08
N ILE A 364 -2.29 -15.51 -20.37
CA ILE A 364 -2.68 -16.52 -19.37
C ILE A 364 -1.51 -16.82 -18.43
N VAL A 365 -0.28 -16.91 -18.94
CA VAL A 365 0.90 -17.16 -18.11
C VAL A 365 1.11 -16.00 -17.12
N GLY A 366 1.02 -14.75 -17.59
CA GLY A 366 1.13 -13.58 -16.73
C GLY A 366 0.01 -13.50 -15.69
N LEU A 367 -1.24 -13.81 -16.07
CA LEU A 367 -2.34 -13.93 -15.12
C LEU A 367 -2.07 -15.00 -14.06
N GLY A 368 -1.56 -16.18 -14.46
CA GLY A 368 -1.20 -17.26 -13.54
C GLY A 368 -0.14 -16.84 -12.51
N LEU A 369 0.92 -16.16 -12.97
CA LEU A 369 1.97 -15.63 -12.08
C LEU A 369 1.42 -14.54 -11.15
N PHE A 370 0.56 -13.65 -11.66
CA PHE A 370 -0.07 -12.60 -10.86
C PHE A 370 -1.01 -13.16 -9.79
N LEU A 371 -1.84 -14.15 -10.15
CA LEU A 371 -2.69 -14.86 -9.19
C LEU A 371 -1.86 -15.65 -8.18
N GLY A 372 -0.76 -16.29 -8.59
CA GLY A 372 0.19 -16.94 -7.69
C GLY A 372 0.77 -15.97 -6.66
N MET A 373 1.15 -14.76 -7.08
CA MET A 373 1.62 -13.68 -6.19
C MET A 373 0.52 -13.24 -5.20
N VAL A 374 -0.70 -13.02 -5.67
CA VAL A 374 -1.87 -12.66 -4.86
C VAL A 374 -2.16 -13.74 -3.81
N SER A 375 -2.25 -15.00 -4.23
CA SER A 375 -2.51 -16.15 -3.37
C SER A 375 -1.40 -16.36 -2.34
N ALA A 376 -0.13 -16.27 -2.73
CA ALA A 376 1.00 -16.39 -1.81
C ALA A 376 1.01 -15.29 -0.74
N THR A 377 0.63 -14.08 -1.13
CA THR A 377 0.50 -12.92 -0.24
C THR A 377 -0.61 -13.15 0.77
N VAL A 378 -1.83 -13.48 0.31
CA VAL A 378 -2.99 -13.74 1.18
C VAL A 378 -2.74 -14.92 2.11
N TYR A 379 -2.24 -16.04 1.59
CA TYR A 379 -1.94 -17.23 2.39
C TYR A 379 -0.97 -16.90 3.53
N THR A 380 0.08 -16.14 3.24
CA THR A 380 1.10 -15.79 4.23
C THR A 380 0.57 -14.85 5.30
N LEU A 381 -0.27 -13.88 4.93
CA LEU A 381 -0.89 -12.98 5.89
C LEU A 381 -1.91 -13.70 6.79
N LEU A 382 -2.70 -14.60 6.23
CA LEU A 382 -3.61 -15.45 7.00
C LEU A 382 -2.85 -16.38 7.94
N ALA A 383 -1.77 -17.01 7.48
CA ALA A 383 -0.90 -17.83 8.30
C ALA A 383 -0.28 -17.01 9.44
N ALA A 384 0.25 -15.82 9.14
CA ALA A 384 0.83 -14.91 10.13
C ALA A 384 -0.19 -14.52 11.21
N LEU A 385 -1.43 -14.17 10.84
CA LEU A 385 -2.47 -13.83 11.80
C LEU A 385 -2.91 -15.01 12.69
N ARG A 386 -2.79 -16.25 12.19
CA ARG A 386 -3.07 -17.47 12.95
C ARG A 386 -1.92 -17.85 13.88
N SER A 387 -0.68 -17.62 13.49
CA SER A 387 0.51 -18.07 14.22
C SER A 387 1.07 -17.03 15.18
N LEU A 388 0.83 -15.73 14.95
CA LEU A 388 1.39 -14.68 15.78
C LEU A 388 0.70 -14.61 17.14
N PRO A 389 1.46 -14.67 18.26
CA PRO A 389 0.88 -14.50 19.59
C PRO A 389 0.33 -13.07 19.74
N LEU A 390 -0.69 -12.91 20.59
CA LEU A 390 -1.33 -11.61 20.83
C LEU A 390 -0.35 -10.55 21.36
N GLU A 391 0.72 -10.98 22.04
CA GLU A 391 1.79 -10.11 22.54
C GLU A 391 2.65 -9.51 21.42
N ASN A 392 2.68 -10.10 20.23
CA ASN A 392 3.43 -9.57 19.09
C ASN A 392 2.62 -8.48 18.36
N HIS A 393 2.31 -7.43 19.12
CA HIS A 393 1.35 -6.39 18.74
C HIS A 393 1.66 -5.75 17.38
N ILE A 394 2.94 -5.49 17.09
CA ILE A 394 3.31 -4.76 15.88
C ILE A 394 3.30 -5.63 14.62
N HIS A 395 3.78 -6.88 14.67
CA HIS A 395 3.71 -7.77 13.52
C HIS A 395 2.25 -8.15 13.24
N ARG A 396 1.42 -8.30 14.29
CA ARG A 396 -0.02 -8.53 14.14
C ARG A 396 -0.75 -7.31 13.56
N CYS A 397 -0.40 -6.10 14.00
CA CYS A 397 -0.86 -4.85 13.37
C CYS A 397 -0.46 -4.81 11.89
N MET A 398 0.78 -5.14 11.58
CA MET A 398 1.26 -5.15 10.19
C MET A 398 0.47 -6.16 9.34
N ALA A 399 0.31 -7.39 9.84
CA ALA A 399 -0.43 -8.44 9.16
C ALA A 399 -1.90 -8.05 8.91
N LEU A 400 -2.55 -7.43 9.90
CA LEU A 400 -3.94 -6.99 9.81
C LEU A 400 -4.12 -5.84 8.82
N GLY A 401 -3.25 -4.83 8.89
CA GLY A 401 -3.22 -3.71 7.94
C GLY A 401 -3.00 -4.22 6.51
N LEU A 402 -1.98 -5.06 6.30
CA LEU A 402 -1.70 -5.66 5.00
C LEU A 402 -2.87 -6.48 4.47
N LEU A 403 -3.43 -7.40 5.26
CA LEU A 403 -4.52 -8.28 4.79
C LEU A 403 -5.78 -7.50 4.45
N SER A 404 -6.15 -6.53 5.31
CA SER A 404 -7.35 -5.72 5.10
C SER A 404 -7.20 -4.78 3.89
N SER A 405 -6.03 -4.14 3.73
CA SER A 405 -5.71 -3.36 2.54
C SER A 405 -5.69 -4.21 1.27
N PHE A 406 -5.08 -5.39 1.31
CA PHE A 406 -5.00 -6.28 0.14
C PHE A 406 -6.37 -6.81 -0.27
N ALA A 407 -7.22 -7.18 0.69
CA ALA A 407 -8.61 -7.55 0.43
C ALA A 407 -9.41 -6.39 -0.19
N GLY A 408 -9.23 -5.18 0.33
CA GLY A 408 -9.82 -3.97 -0.24
C GLY A 408 -9.38 -3.73 -1.69
N LEU A 409 -8.08 -3.83 -1.98
CA LEU A 409 -7.55 -3.69 -3.34
C LEU A 409 -8.06 -4.79 -4.28
N CYS A 410 -8.16 -6.05 -3.83
CA CYS A 410 -8.71 -7.12 -4.66
C CYS A 410 -10.21 -6.91 -4.96
N GLY A 411 -10.97 -6.47 -3.97
CA GLY A 411 -12.39 -6.13 -4.12
C GLY A 411 -12.60 -4.98 -5.11
N ALA A 412 -11.89 -3.87 -4.92
CA ALA A 412 -11.98 -2.72 -5.81
C ALA A 412 -11.37 -2.99 -7.19
N GLY A 413 -10.27 -3.74 -7.26
CA GLY A 413 -9.57 -4.13 -8.49
C GLY A 413 -10.41 -5.04 -9.40
N SER A 414 -11.43 -5.70 -8.88
CA SER A 414 -12.41 -6.43 -9.72
C SER A 414 -13.27 -5.49 -10.59
N PHE A 415 -13.25 -4.18 -10.30
CA PHE A 415 -13.99 -3.13 -11.04
C PHE A 415 -13.08 -2.04 -11.62
N LEU A 416 -11.75 -2.19 -11.53
CA LEU A 416 -10.73 -1.20 -11.90
C LEU A 416 -9.50 -1.87 -12.50
N SER A 417 -8.74 -1.17 -13.34
CA SER A 417 -7.56 -1.74 -14.05
C SER A 417 -6.24 -1.36 -13.37
N HIS A 418 -5.93 -1.97 -12.22
CA HIS A 418 -4.76 -1.64 -11.40
C HIS A 418 -3.76 -2.79 -11.25
N GLY A 419 -3.69 -3.68 -12.25
CA GLY A 419 -2.77 -4.82 -12.24
C GLY A 419 -1.30 -4.45 -12.31
N PHE A 420 -0.98 -3.29 -12.90
CA PHE A 420 0.39 -2.81 -13.10
C PHE A 420 0.70 -1.54 -12.28
N SER A 421 -0.08 -1.27 -11.23
CA SER A 421 0.07 -0.06 -10.41
C SER A 421 0.63 -0.35 -9.01
N TRP A 422 1.28 0.67 -8.44
CA TRP A 422 2.08 0.63 -7.21
C TRP A 422 1.45 -0.06 -5.98
N PRO A 423 0.17 0.15 -5.62
CA PRO A 423 -0.35 -0.27 -4.32
C PRO A 423 -0.21 -1.76 -4.02
N ILE A 424 -0.53 -2.62 -5.00
CA ILE A 424 -0.45 -4.08 -4.82
C ILE A 424 0.99 -4.50 -4.48
N TYR A 425 1.95 -3.96 -5.22
CA TYR A 425 3.36 -4.34 -5.11
C TYR A 425 4.06 -3.79 -3.86
N VAL A 426 3.59 -2.67 -3.30
CA VAL A 426 4.02 -2.18 -1.97
C VAL A 426 3.61 -3.20 -0.90
N LEU A 427 2.34 -3.64 -0.93
CA LEU A 427 1.81 -4.59 0.05
C LEU A 427 2.47 -5.97 -0.10
N VAL A 428 2.77 -6.41 -1.32
CA VAL A 428 3.56 -7.63 -1.59
C VAL A 428 4.95 -7.53 -0.94
N GLY A 429 5.67 -6.42 -1.15
CA GLY A 429 6.99 -6.20 -0.55
C GLY A 429 6.96 -6.19 0.98
N LEU A 430 6.00 -5.48 1.57
CA LEU A 430 5.81 -5.46 3.03
C LEU A 430 5.39 -6.81 3.60
N THR A 431 4.63 -7.60 2.86
CA THR A 431 4.27 -8.98 3.24
C THR A 431 5.50 -9.89 3.23
N ALA A 432 6.37 -9.76 2.24
CA ALA A 432 7.64 -10.47 2.19
C ALA A 432 8.54 -10.12 3.38
N ALA A 433 8.68 -8.83 3.69
CA ALA A 433 9.41 -8.36 4.87
C ALA A 433 8.84 -8.94 6.17
N LEU A 434 7.51 -8.93 6.32
CA LEU A 434 6.83 -9.52 7.47
C LEU A 434 7.07 -11.03 7.57
N ASN A 435 6.96 -11.76 6.47
CA ASN A 435 7.18 -13.20 6.41
C ASN A 435 8.61 -13.58 6.83
N SER A 436 9.59 -12.82 6.34
CA SER A 436 11.00 -12.93 6.72
C SER A 436 11.20 -12.70 8.23
N ALA A 437 10.64 -11.60 8.77
CA ALA A 437 10.76 -11.26 10.17
C ALA A 437 10.14 -12.31 11.11
N ILE A 438 9.01 -12.91 10.72
CA ILE A 438 8.32 -13.94 11.53
C ILE A 438 9.07 -15.28 11.49
N ARG A 439 9.70 -15.64 10.36
CA ARG A 439 10.42 -16.92 10.20
C ARG A 439 11.82 -16.89 10.81
N SER A 440 12.42 -15.71 10.96
CA SER A 440 13.77 -15.55 11.48
C SER A 440 13.93 -16.12 12.91
N PRO A 441 15.01 -16.87 13.22
CA PRO A 441 15.24 -17.45 14.55
C PRO A 441 15.27 -16.43 15.70
N VAL A 442 15.61 -15.17 15.40
CA VAL A 442 15.61 -14.05 16.34
C VAL A 442 14.22 -13.79 16.93
N ALA A 443 13.14 -14.05 16.19
CA ALA A 443 11.76 -13.94 16.68
C ALA A 443 11.32 -15.10 17.59
N LYS A 444 12.11 -16.20 17.63
CA LYS A 444 11.85 -17.39 18.45
C LYS A 444 12.59 -17.41 19.78
N GLN A 445 13.39 -16.38 20.11
CA GLN A 445 13.99 -16.32 21.44
C GLN A 445 12.89 -16.11 22.48
N PRO A 446 12.72 -17.02 23.47
CA PRO A 446 11.94 -16.71 24.66
C PRO A 446 12.55 -15.44 25.25
N ARG A 447 11.72 -14.47 25.66
CA ARG A 447 12.22 -13.35 26.47
C ARG A 447 13.10 -13.93 27.58
N PRO A 448 14.26 -13.34 27.89
CA PRO A 448 14.98 -13.70 29.11
C PRO A 448 13.97 -13.65 30.23
N GLN A 449 13.74 -14.78 30.89
CA GLN A 449 12.96 -14.79 32.12
C GLN A 449 13.65 -13.76 33.00
N THR A 450 12.96 -12.65 33.29
CA THR A 450 13.41 -11.72 34.33
C THR A 450 13.74 -12.60 35.52
N PRO A 451 14.99 -12.63 36.01
CA PRO A 451 15.33 -13.45 37.16
C PRO A 451 14.32 -13.05 38.23
N VAL A 452 13.56 -14.03 38.71
CA VAL A 452 12.69 -13.86 39.86
C VAL A 452 13.59 -13.25 40.92
N ARG A 453 13.37 -11.97 41.26
CA ARG A 453 14.00 -11.37 42.43
C ARG A 453 13.50 -12.22 43.59
N GLN A 454 14.33 -13.17 44.04
CA GLN A 454 14.17 -13.76 45.35
C GLN A 454 14.26 -12.59 46.32
N ASN A 455 13.11 -12.19 46.85
CA ASN A 455 13.02 -11.18 47.90
C ASN A 455 13.68 -11.80 49.14
N PRO A 456 14.80 -11.28 49.67
CA PRO A 456 15.46 -11.87 50.85
C PRO A 456 14.71 -11.57 52.17
N LYS A 457 13.42 -11.21 52.12
CA LYS A 457 12.68 -10.67 53.28
C LYS A 457 11.62 -11.60 53.86
N TYR A 458 11.66 -12.89 53.54
CA TYR A 458 10.75 -13.88 54.14
C TYR A 458 11.46 -15.13 54.66
N ASP A 459 12.72 -15.00 55.09
CA ASP A 459 13.49 -16.11 55.67
C ASP A 459 14.11 -15.76 57.03
N GLN A 460 13.37 -15.00 57.85
CA GLN A 460 13.62 -14.91 59.28
C GLN A 460 12.29 -14.98 60.03
N GLY A 461 11.87 -16.21 60.32
CA GLY A 461 10.67 -16.51 61.09
C GLY A 461 10.86 -17.81 61.87
N VAL A 462 11.53 -17.69 63.02
CA VAL A 462 11.28 -18.47 64.24
C VAL A 462 11.54 -19.99 64.14
N SER A 463 12.69 -20.37 64.69
CA SER A 463 12.93 -21.70 65.25
C SER A 463 11.94 -21.98 66.39
N THR A 464 10.90 -22.77 66.12
CA THR A 464 10.18 -23.54 67.14
C THR A 464 10.46 -25.01 66.91
N ALA A 465 11.31 -25.57 67.78
CA ALA A 465 11.51 -27.00 67.89
C ALA A 465 10.20 -27.66 68.33
N VAL A 466 9.58 -28.42 67.42
CA VAL A 466 8.52 -29.38 67.77
C VAL A 466 9.18 -30.75 67.85
N SER A 467 9.46 -31.20 69.07
CA SER A 467 9.90 -32.56 69.35
C SER A 467 8.71 -33.52 69.25
N TYR A 468 8.81 -34.51 68.36
CA TYR A 468 7.88 -35.64 68.33
C TYR A 468 8.24 -36.66 69.43
N PRO A 469 7.26 -37.26 70.12
CA PRO A 469 7.53 -38.32 71.10
C PRO A 469 7.91 -39.63 70.38
N PRO A 470 8.73 -40.50 71.02
CA PRO A 470 9.16 -41.75 70.40
C PRO A 470 8.02 -42.78 70.32
N PRO A 471 8.06 -43.69 69.33
CA PRO A 471 7.06 -44.74 69.19
C PRO A 471 7.21 -45.79 70.32
N LYS A 472 6.07 -46.20 70.90
CA LYS A 472 6.00 -47.30 71.87
C LYS A 472 6.31 -48.61 71.16
N ALA A 473 7.25 -49.37 71.72
CA ALA A 473 7.55 -50.73 71.31
C ALA A 473 6.37 -51.67 71.61
N ARG A 474 5.95 -52.43 70.59
CA ARG A 474 5.48 -53.82 70.67
C ARG A 474 5.58 -54.47 69.31
#